data_AF-A0QNH7-F1
#
_entry.id   AF-A0QNH7-F1
#
_cell.length_a   1.000
_cell.length_b   1.000
_cell.length_c   1.000
_cell.angle_alpha   90.00
_cell.angle_beta   90.00
_cell.angle_gamma   90.00
#
_symmetry.space_group_name_H-M   'P 1'
#
loop_
_entity.id
_entity.type
_entity.pdbx_description
1 polymer ?
#
loop_
_entity_poly.entity_id
_entity_poly.type
_entity_poly.pdbx_seq_one_letter_code
_entity_poly.pdbx_strand_id
1 'polypeptide(L)'
;MTGPPPPPPPWPPGGQYPGQHPGQYPGWGGPGWSGYGEAPPAHQPPKPNKTPWILAALAGVVIIALVAGGLVWKFTSGGDDDTDAAGTTTSTSAAPDTPDTAGAQAPTTTAKPACEGRVAARTPDTPPQWIPVESPRGLNYAVPPDWTVNSCTSLVGWEKPCPEGPFGFCPVRSMSGSAMLPNKQCPDHARVLTGVPGASKTDDIDEAVQLESQLVDDIFTSKNGVVPQVSLSDPREFTIDGQPAVQIVATVTGIETDECVAPEALHSMVATKVDGQPGSVMFIVSMEQGFPGAPSPSLIDEILETVHHAN
;
A
#
# COMPACT_ATOMS: atom_id res chain seq x y z
N MET A 1 43.02 -29.77 -29.32
CA MET A 1 43.47 -29.50 -27.94
C MET A 1 43.61 -27.99 -27.78
N THR A 2 42.62 -27.36 -27.16
CA THR A 2 42.58 -25.91 -26.91
C THR A 2 43.02 -25.67 -25.47
N GLY A 3 44.10 -24.92 -25.26
CA GLY A 3 44.61 -24.60 -23.93
C GLY A 3 43.68 -23.65 -23.16
N PRO A 4 43.79 -23.59 -21.83
CA PRO A 4 43.00 -22.66 -21.01
C PRO A 4 43.38 -21.20 -21.30
N PRO A 5 42.44 -20.25 -21.14
CA PRO A 5 42.71 -18.83 -21.34
C PRO A 5 43.68 -18.28 -20.28
N PRO A 6 44.48 -17.24 -20.62
CA PRO A 6 45.39 -16.60 -19.68
C PRO A 6 44.65 -15.82 -18.59
N PRO A 7 45.23 -15.68 -17.38
CA PRO A 7 44.64 -14.90 -16.28
C PRO A 7 44.65 -13.39 -16.58
N PRO A 8 43.72 -12.62 -15.99
CA PRO A 8 43.67 -11.17 -16.15
C PRO A 8 44.87 -10.46 -15.48
N PRO A 9 45.26 -9.27 -15.96
CA PRO A 9 46.36 -8.50 -15.38
C PRO A 9 45.99 -7.94 -13.98
N PRO A 10 46.98 -7.77 -13.08
CA PRO A 10 46.75 -7.18 -11.77
C PRO A 10 46.47 -5.66 -11.86
N TRP A 11 45.60 -5.18 -10.97
CA TRP A 11 45.24 -3.76 -10.86
C TRP A 11 46.43 -2.89 -10.42
N PRO A 12 46.59 -1.66 -10.97
CA PRO A 12 47.66 -0.75 -10.57
C PRO A 12 47.37 -0.11 -9.19
N PRO A 13 48.37 -0.03 -8.28
CA PRO A 13 48.22 0.68 -7.02
C PRO A 13 48.51 2.17 -7.18
N GLY A 14 47.54 3.03 -6.86
CA GLY A 14 47.71 4.48 -6.77
C GLY A 14 46.40 5.17 -6.37
N GLY A 15 46.42 6.25 -5.58
CA GLY A 15 47.55 6.87 -4.91
C GLY A 15 47.08 7.96 -3.94
N GLN A 16 47.82 8.19 -2.86
CA GLN A 16 47.55 9.29 -1.92
C GLN A 16 48.02 10.61 -2.53
N TYR A 17 47.22 11.68 -2.41
CA TYR A 17 47.67 13.05 -2.66
C TYR A 17 47.28 14.00 -1.52
N PRO A 18 48.16 14.91 -1.08
CA PRO A 18 47.92 15.83 0.03
C PRO A 18 47.14 17.08 -0.42
N GLY A 19 46.44 17.72 0.51
CA GLY A 19 45.56 18.86 0.22
C GLY A 19 46.23 20.25 0.30
N GLN A 20 45.45 21.28 -0.09
CA GLN A 20 45.68 22.70 0.24
C GLN A 20 44.35 23.50 0.14
N HIS A 21 44.16 24.45 1.05
CA HIS A 21 43.18 25.55 1.02
C HIS A 21 43.96 26.88 0.94
N PRO A 22 43.34 28.10 0.82
CA PRO A 22 41.94 28.45 0.50
C PRO A 22 41.79 29.45 -0.66
N GLY A 23 40.54 29.69 -1.11
CA GLY A 23 40.15 30.83 -1.95
C GLY A 23 38.74 31.34 -1.58
N GLN A 24 38.52 32.65 -1.58
CA GLN A 24 37.27 33.29 -1.11
C GLN A 24 36.43 33.94 -2.24
N TYR A 25 35.15 34.17 -1.92
CA TYR A 25 34.13 35.01 -2.58
C TYR A 25 33.43 34.47 -3.85
N PRO A 26 32.16 34.88 -4.10
CA PRO A 26 31.06 35.15 -3.16
C PRO A 26 29.79 34.32 -3.49
N GLY A 27 28.87 34.19 -2.53
CA GLY A 27 27.78 33.20 -2.59
C GLY A 27 26.44 33.66 -3.18
N TRP A 28 25.54 32.69 -3.33
CA TRP A 28 24.08 32.82 -3.29
C TRP A 28 23.52 31.67 -2.43
N GLY A 29 22.46 31.94 -1.67
CA GLY A 29 22.17 31.19 -0.44
C GLY A 29 21.31 29.94 -0.57
N GLY A 30 21.52 29.00 0.36
CA GLY A 30 20.57 27.96 0.78
C GLY A 30 20.52 27.90 2.32
N PRO A 31 19.41 27.48 2.96
CA PRO A 31 19.29 27.54 4.42
C PRO A 31 20.22 26.53 5.12
N GLY A 32 21.27 27.05 5.76
CA GLY A 32 22.22 26.24 6.52
C GLY A 32 21.71 25.92 7.92
N TRP A 33 21.89 24.66 8.34
CA TRP A 33 21.83 24.29 9.75
C TRP A 33 23.08 24.83 10.47
N SER A 34 22.89 25.60 11.54
CA SER A 34 23.96 26.13 12.38
C SER A 34 23.85 25.57 13.80
N GLY A 35 24.94 25.01 14.30
CA GLY A 35 25.05 24.55 15.69
C GLY A 35 25.66 25.60 16.62
N TYR A 36 25.36 25.44 17.92
CA TYR A 36 25.91 26.13 19.10
C TYR A 36 25.48 27.60 19.34
N GLY A 37 24.68 27.81 20.39
CA GLY A 37 24.85 29.02 21.22
C GLY A 37 23.63 29.82 21.69
N GLU A 38 22.38 29.38 21.51
CA GLU A 38 21.22 30.18 21.94
C GLU A 38 20.96 30.09 23.46
N ALA A 39 20.65 31.23 24.09
CA ALA A 39 20.35 31.33 25.52
C ALA A 39 19.02 30.65 25.90
N PRO A 40 18.84 30.17 27.15
CA PRO A 40 17.61 29.49 27.56
C PRO A 40 16.38 30.41 27.43
N PRO A 41 15.31 29.97 26.73
CA PRO A 41 14.09 30.77 26.62
C PRO A 41 13.45 31.04 27.98
N ALA A 42 12.96 32.27 28.17
CA ALA A 42 12.19 32.63 29.35
C ALA A 42 10.92 31.74 29.47
N HIS A 43 10.59 31.33 30.69
CA HIS A 43 9.44 30.46 30.97
C HIS A 43 8.14 30.99 30.36
N GLN A 44 7.62 30.31 29.33
CA GLN A 44 6.25 30.53 28.88
C GLN A 44 5.27 29.97 29.92
N PRO A 45 4.17 30.67 30.23
CA PRO A 45 3.14 30.13 31.11
C PRO A 45 2.48 28.89 30.48
N PRO A 46 2.04 27.90 31.29
CA PRO A 46 1.49 26.66 30.77
C PRO A 46 0.23 26.90 29.93
N LYS A 47 0.19 26.31 28.72
CA LYS A 47 -1.01 26.34 27.87
C LYS A 47 -2.19 25.67 28.60
N PRO A 48 -3.40 26.24 28.58
CA PRO A 48 -4.55 25.65 29.26
C PRO A 48 -4.92 24.31 28.62
N ASN A 49 -4.93 23.26 29.44
CA ASN A 49 -5.25 21.90 29.03
C ASN A 49 -6.75 21.78 28.63
N LYS A 50 -7.02 21.50 27.35
CA LYS A 50 -8.38 21.31 26.82
C LYS A 50 -8.87 19.85 26.84
N THR A 51 -8.02 18.89 27.20
CA THR A 51 -8.38 17.47 27.29
C THR A 51 -9.62 17.18 28.14
N PRO A 52 -9.86 17.79 29.33
CA PRO A 52 -11.10 17.55 30.08
C PRO A 52 -12.37 18.03 29.33
N TRP A 53 -12.26 19.08 28.50
CA TRP A 53 -13.38 19.57 27.68
C TRP A 53 -13.68 18.65 26.49
N ILE A 54 -12.65 18.05 25.89
CA ILE A 54 -12.81 17.08 24.79
C ILE A 54 -13.44 15.77 25.32
N LEU A 55 -13.01 15.30 26.48
CA LEU A 55 -13.59 14.13 27.14
C LEU A 55 -15.06 14.37 27.57
N ALA A 56 -15.39 15.57 28.06
CA ALA A 56 -16.77 15.94 28.38
C ALA A 56 -17.67 15.98 27.12
N ALA A 57 -17.17 16.47 25.99
CA ALA A 57 -17.90 16.48 24.72
C ALA A 57 -18.17 15.06 24.20
N LEU A 58 -17.18 14.17 24.24
CA LEU A 58 -17.34 12.77 23.84
C LEU A 58 -18.35 12.02 24.71
N ALA A 59 -18.32 12.21 26.03
CA ALA A 59 -19.29 11.61 26.95
C ALA A 59 -20.74 12.06 26.65
N GLY A 60 -20.94 13.34 26.28
CA GLY A 60 -22.25 13.85 25.88
C GLY A 60 -22.81 13.19 24.61
N VAL A 61 -21.97 13.02 23.58
CA VAL A 61 -22.39 12.39 22.31
C VAL A 61 -22.80 10.93 22.49
N VAL A 62 -22.05 10.16 23.30
CA VAL A 62 -22.37 8.74 23.57
C VAL A 62 -23.72 8.60 24.31
N ILE A 63 -24.01 9.47 25.28
CA ILE A 63 -25.29 9.44 26.00
C ILE A 63 -26.46 9.76 25.05
N ILE A 64 -26.32 10.77 24.18
CA ILE A 64 -27.36 11.12 23.19
C ILE A 64 -27.59 9.96 22.20
N ALA A 65 -26.52 9.32 21.72
CA ALA A 65 -26.62 8.18 20.82
C ALA A 65 -27.31 6.96 21.46
N LEU A 66 -27.04 6.68 22.75
CA LEU A 66 -27.70 5.60 23.49
C LEU A 66 -29.19 5.89 23.76
N VAL A 67 -29.55 7.13 24.06
CA VAL A 67 -30.97 7.52 24.23
C VAL A 67 -31.71 7.46 22.89
N ALA A 68 -31.11 7.94 21.79
CA ALA A 68 -31.70 7.86 20.46
C ALA A 68 -31.86 6.41 19.98
N GLY A 69 -30.82 5.58 20.11
CA GLY A 69 -30.86 4.16 19.74
C GLY A 69 -31.86 3.36 20.57
N GLY A 70 -31.92 3.59 21.89
CA GLY A 70 -32.87 2.94 22.78
C GLY A 70 -34.34 3.31 22.51
N LEU A 71 -34.60 4.54 22.06
CA LEU A 71 -35.93 4.97 21.64
C LEU A 71 -36.33 4.35 20.29
N VAL A 72 -35.44 4.34 19.29
CA VAL A 72 -35.74 3.75 17.97
C VAL A 72 -36.03 2.25 18.09
N TRP A 73 -35.22 1.50 18.84
CA TRP A 73 -35.43 0.06 19.02
C TRP A 73 -36.77 -0.26 19.71
N LYS A 74 -37.16 0.53 20.71
CA LYS A 74 -38.42 0.34 21.44
C LYS A 74 -39.68 0.65 20.62
N PHE A 75 -39.57 1.38 19.50
CA PHE A 75 -40.68 1.66 18.60
C PHE A 75 -40.75 0.76 17.36
N THR A 76 -39.73 -0.07 17.08
CA THR A 76 -39.71 -0.99 15.93
C THR A 76 -39.88 -2.47 16.28
N SER A 77 -39.89 -2.84 17.57
CA SER A 77 -40.17 -4.22 18.02
C SER A 77 -41.56 -4.34 18.69
N GLY A 78 -42.61 -4.58 17.90
CA GLY A 78 -43.95 -4.83 18.44
C GLY A 78 -45.02 -5.22 17.42
N GLY A 79 -45.24 -6.55 17.26
CA GLY A 79 -46.36 -7.18 16.56
C GLY A 79 -46.33 -7.13 15.02
N ASP A 80 -46.87 -8.08 14.26
CA ASP A 80 -47.46 -9.39 14.60
C ASP A 80 -47.31 -10.36 13.40
N ASP A 81 -47.86 -11.57 13.53
CA ASP A 81 -47.67 -12.80 12.73
C ASP A 81 -48.18 -12.84 11.25
N ASP A 82 -48.05 -14.04 10.69
CA ASP A 82 -48.65 -14.63 9.48
C ASP A 82 -47.95 -14.46 8.12
N THR A 83 -47.35 -15.57 7.68
CA THR A 83 -46.95 -15.83 6.29
C THR A 83 -47.78 -16.98 5.76
N ASP A 84 -48.67 -16.72 4.79
CA ASP A 84 -49.24 -17.79 3.97
C ASP A 84 -49.74 -17.33 2.59
N ALA A 85 -49.81 -18.30 1.69
CA ALA A 85 -50.48 -18.31 0.38
C ALA A 85 -49.98 -17.42 -0.81
N ALA A 86 -49.74 -18.12 -1.92
CA ALA A 86 -49.45 -17.61 -3.26
C ALA A 86 -50.61 -16.86 -3.95
N GLY A 87 -50.30 -16.00 -4.93
CA GLY A 87 -51.31 -15.26 -5.72
C GLY A 87 -50.81 -14.71 -7.06
N THR A 88 -51.13 -15.43 -8.13
CA THR A 88 -50.81 -15.25 -9.56
C THR A 88 -51.27 -13.92 -10.21
N THR A 89 -50.66 -13.58 -11.36
CA THR A 89 -51.22 -12.92 -12.59
C THR A 89 -51.32 -11.37 -12.78
N THR A 90 -50.63 -10.90 -13.85
CA THR A 90 -51.18 -10.13 -15.01
C THR A 90 -51.11 -8.57 -15.10
N SER A 91 -50.16 -8.12 -15.93
CA SER A 91 -50.25 -7.12 -17.04
C SER A 91 -50.52 -5.60 -16.88
N THR A 92 -49.51 -4.84 -17.32
CA THR A 92 -49.56 -3.79 -18.40
C THR A 92 -50.42 -2.52 -18.23
N SER A 93 -49.79 -1.32 -18.17
CA SER A 93 -49.65 -0.39 -19.33
C SER A 93 -49.31 1.09 -18.96
N ALA A 94 -48.57 1.75 -19.87
CA ALA A 94 -48.56 3.19 -20.21
C ALA A 94 -48.06 4.30 -19.23
N ALA A 95 -47.04 5.03 -19.70
CA ALA A 95 -46.73 6.45 -19.41
C ALA A 95 -47.48 7.36 -20.44
N PRO A 96 -47.39 8.72 -20.49
CA PRO A 96 -46.42 9.68 -19.89
C PRO A 96 -47.11 10.84 -19.08
N ASP A 97 -46.64 12.08 -18.83
CA ASP A 97 -45.53 12.91 -19.38
C ASP A 97 -45.04 14.06 -18.45
N THR A 98 -44.22 14.95 -19.03
CA THR A 98 -43.46 16.17 -18.63
C THR A 98 -44.26 17.48 -18.35
N PRO A 99 -43.65 18.70 -18.14
CA PRO A 99 -42.34 19.13 -17.58
C PRO A 99 -42.38 20.33 -16.57
N ASP A 100 -41.28 20.62 -15.84
CA ASP A 100 -40.74 21.96 -15.45
C ASP A 100 -39.60 21.81 -14.39
N THR A 101 -38.68 22.74 -14.09
CA THR A 101 -37.89 23.74 -14.86
C THR A 101 -36.74 24.26 -13.94
N ALA A 102 -35.63 24.73 -14.53
CA ALA A 102 -34.54 25.54 -13.93
C ALA A 102 -33.58 24.94 -12.86
N GLY A 103 -32.38 24.54 -13.32
CA GLY A 103 -31.20 25.40 -13.20
C GLY A 103 -30.43 25.52 -11.87
N ALA A 104 -29.37 24.72 -11.72
CA ALA A 104 -28.14 25.12 -11.01
C ALA A 104 -26.92 24.34 -11.55
N GLN A 105 -26.05 25.00 -12.32
CA GLN A 105 -24.71 24.46 -12.60
C GLN A 105 -23.78 24.79 -11.42
N ALA A 106 -23.36 23.75 -10.70
CA ALA A 106 -22.17 23.77 -9.84
C ALA A 106 -21.17 22.75 -10.40
N PRO A 107 -19.85 22.98 -10.31
CA PRO A 107 -18.87 22.14 -10.98
C PRO A 107 -18.85 20.73 -10.41
N THR A 108 -19.29 19.76 -11.22
CA THR A 108 -19.13 18.34 -10.96
C THR A 108 -17.66 17.97 -11.07
N THR A 109 -16.95 18.00 -9.95
CA THR A 109 -15.78 17.15 -9.74
C THR A 109 -16.07 16.22 -8.57
N THR A 110 -17.13 15.42 -8.73
CA THR A 110 -17.23 14.14 -8.05
C THR A 110 -15.99 13.35 -8.48
N ALA A 111 -14.99 13.26 -7.60
CA ALA A 111 -13.90 12.32 -7.79
C ALA A 111 -14.53 10.94 -7.93
N LYS A 112 -14.35 10.28 -9.09
CA LYS A 112 -14.92 8.95 -9.40
C LYS A 112 -14.65 8.04 -8.20
N PRO A 113 -15.68 7.59 -7.46
CA PRO A 113 -15.42 6.85 -6.24
C PRO A 113 -14.67 5.56 -6.55
N ALA A 114 -13.71 5.27 -5.69
CA ALA A 114 -12.75 4.21 -5.93
C ALA A 114 -13.45 2.85 -5.93
N CYS A 115 -13.40 2.16 -7.07
CA CYS A 115 -13.91 0.80 -7.26
C CYS A 115 -15.46 0.64 -7.24
N GLU A 116 -16.23 1.61 -7.74
CA GLU A 116 -17.69 1.54 -7.82
C GLU A 116 -18.21 0.38 -8.70
N GLY A 117 -18.47 -0.77 -8.09
CA GLY A 117 -19.13 -1.91 -8.75
C GLY A 117 -18.37 -2.50 -9.95
N ARG A 118 -17.12 -2.05 -10.18
CA ARG A 118 -16.22 -2.70 -11.11
C ARG A 118 -15.83 -4.06 -10.51
N VAL A 119 -15.71 -5.03 -11.40
CA VAL A 119 -15.12 -6.33 -11.12
C VAL A 119 -13.85 -6.32 -11.94
N ALA A 120 -12.70 -6.60 -11.33
CA ALA A 120 -11.45 -6.70 -12.08
C ALA A 120 -11.65 -7.73 -13.21
N ALA A 121 -11.42 -7.27 -14.45
CA ALA A 121 -11.61 -8.08 -15.62
C ALA A 121 -10.59 -9.22 -15.63
N ARG A 122 -10.94 -10.35 -16.23
CA ARG A 122 -9.97 -11.38 -16.56
C ARG A 122 -9.32 -11.03 -17.89
N THR A 123 -8.00 -10.93 -17.91
CA THR A 123 -7.23 -10.95 -19.16
C THR A 123 -7.22 -12.36 -19.74
N PRO A 124 -6.90 -12.55 -21.04
CA PRO A 124 -6.66 -13.88 -21.60
C PRO A 124 -5.57 -14.68 -20.85
N ASP A 125 -4.63 -13.96 -20.24
CA ASP A 125 -3.48 -14.48 -19.50
C ASP A 125 -3.84 -14.83 -18.04
N THR A 126 -5.00 -14.41 -17.54
CA THR A 126 -5.49 -14.77 -16.20
C THR A 126 -5.96 -16.23 -16.14
N PRO A 127 -5.38 -17.10 -15.29
CA PRO A 127 -5.81 -18.50 -15.20
C PRO A 127 -7.28 -18.64 -14.74
N PRO A 128 -8.10 -19.56 -15.29
CA PRO A 128 -9.55 -19.58 -15.05
C PRO A 128 -10.02 -19.76 -13.60
N GLN A 129 -9.18 -20.33 -12.74
CA GLN A 129 -9.44 -20.52 -11.31
C GLN A 129 -8.91 -19.39 -10.43
N TRP A 130 -8.20 -18.40 -10.98
CA TRP A 130 -7.67 -17.27 -10.20
C TRP A 130 -8.76 -16.21 -9.92
N ILE A 131 -8.61 -15.53 -8.80
CA ILE A 131 -9.53 -14.51 -8.28
C ILE A 131 -8.99 -13.14 -8.71
N PRO A 132 -9.74 -12.36 -9.51
CA PRO A 132 -9.35 -11.00 -9.88
C PRO A 132 -9.37 -10.05 -8.66
N VAL A 133 -8.43 -9.11 -8.64
CA VAL A 133 -8.29 -8.05 -7.63
C VAL A 133 -8.34 -6.69 -8.32
N GLU A 134 -9.27 -5.83 -7.92
CA GLU A 134 -9.31 -4.43 -8.37
C GLU A 134 -8.47 -3.55 -7.44
N SER A 135 -7.84 -2.51 -8.00
CA SER A 135 -7.24 -1.42 -7.23
C SER A 135 -7.90 -0.06 -7.51
N PRO A 136 -8.05 0.79 -6.49
CA PRO A 136 -8.46 2.18 -6.68
C PRO A 136 -7.45 3.01 -7.50
N ARG A 137 -6.25 2.48 -7.74
CA ARG A 137 -5.18 3.11 -8.52
C ARG A 137 -5.10 2.62 -9.96
N GLY A 138 -6.03 1.78 -10.40
CA GLY A 138 -6.15 1.38 -11.80
C GLY A 138 -5.11 0.39 -12.32
N LEU A 139 -4.41 -0.33 -11.42
CA LEU A 139 -3.75 -1.61 -11.75
C LEU A 139 -4.57 -2.75 -11.15
N ASN A 140 -5.05 -3.64 -11.98
CA ASN A 140 -5.72 -4.87 -11.59
C ASN A 140 -4.76 -6.05 -11.78
N TYR A 141 -5.04 -7.15 -11.09
CA TYR A 141 -4.29 -8.40 -11.19
C TYR A 141 -5.18 -9.57 -10.77
N ALA A 142 -4.66 -10.78 -10.70
CA ALA A 142 -5.35 -11.92 -10.11
C ALA A 142 -4.43 -12.71 -9.18
N VAL A 143 -5.04 -13.52 -8.30
CA VAL A 143 -4.33 -14.38 -7.34
C VAL A 143 -4.91 -15.80 -7.31
N PRO A 144 -4.16 -16.82 -6.84
CA PRO A 144 -4.66 -18.18 -6.66
C PRO A 144 -5.94 -18.29 -5.80
N PRO A 145 -6.77 -19.33 -6.00
CA PRO A 145 -8.09 -19.46 -5.37
C PRO A 145 -8.10 -19.70 -3.85
N ASP A 146 -6.96 -19.99 -3.23
CA ASP A 146 -6.81 -20.17 -1.78
C ASP A 146 -6.43 -18.88 -1.02
N TRP A 147 -6.35 -17.75 -1.74
CA TRP A 147 -6.07 -16.43 -1.19
C TRP A 147 -7.35 -15.71 -0.74
N THR A 148 -7.19 -14.77 0.19
CA THR A 148 -8.22 -13.80 0.57
C THR A 148 -7.99 -12.49 -0.16
N VAL A 149 -8.97 -12.06 -0.96
CA VAL A 149 -8.98 -10.72 -1.57
C VAL A 149 -9.67 -9.74 -0.63
N ASN A 150 -8.99 -8.66 -0.28
CA ASN A 150 -9.55 -7.63 0.59
C ASN A 150 -10.52 -6.72 -0.18
N SER A 151 -11.30 -5.90 0.53
CA SER A 151 -12.08 -4.85 -0.15
C SER A 151 -11.13 -3.90 -0.89
N CYS A 152 -11.54 -3.38 -2.05
CA CYS A 152 -10.66 -2.62 -2.94
C CYS A 152 -9.95 -1.44 -2.25
N THR A 153 -10.64 -0.76 -1.33
CA THR A 153 -10.12 0.38 -0.55
C THR A 153 -9.56 0.00 0.82
N SER A 154 -9.58 -1.27 1.22
CA SER A 154 -8.92 -1.74 2.44
C SER A 154 -7.43 -1.44 2.39
N LEU A 155 -6.96 -0.68 3.40
CA LEU A 155 -5.54 -0.40 3.55
C LEU A 155 -4.85 -1.57 4.26
N VAL A 156 -3.74 -2.01 3.68
CA VAL A 156 -2.81 -3.01 4.23
C VAL A 156 -1.38 -2.49 4.11
N GLY A 157 -0.43 -3.13 4.79
CA GLY A 157 0.99 -2.86 4.64
C GLY A 157 1.74 -3.06 5.95
N TRP A 158 2.78 -2.25 6.15
CA TRP A 158 3.74 -2.40 7.24
C TRP A 158 3.87 -1.11 8.04
N GLU A 159 4.04 -1.28 9.35
CA GLU A 159 4.24 -0.21 10.32
C GLU A 159 5.43 -0.53 11.22
N LYS A 160 6.07 0.50 11.76
CA LYS A 160 7.16 0.36 12.73
C LYS A 160 6.87 1.11 14.03
N PRO A 161 7.37 0.64 15.19
CA PRO A 161 7.23 1.35 16.46
C PRO A 161 7.73 2.79 16.37
N CYS A 162 6.92 3.74 16.84
CA CYS A 162 7.09 5.16 16.60
C CYS A 162 6.35 5.99 17.67
N PRO A 163 7.04 6.64 18.63
CA PRO A 163 6.40 7.35 19.74
C PRO A 163 5.46 8.50 19.33
N GLU A 164 5.71 9.12 18.18
CA GLU A 164 4.90 10.21 17.62
C GLU A 164 3.66 9.73 16.85
N GLY A 165 3.54 8.42 16.63
CA GLY A 165 2.40 7.80 15.96
C GLY A 165 1.14 7.77 16.84
N PRO A 166 -0.07 7.90 16.27
CA PRO A 166 -1.32 7.99 17.05
C PRO A 166 -1.63 6.76 17.92
N PHE A 167 -0.97 5.62 17.64
CA PHE A 167 -1.07 4.38 18.40
C PHE A 167 0.31 3.82 18.83
N GLY A 168 1.36 4.65 18.80
CA GLY A 168 2.75 4.20 19.02
C GLY A 168 3.39 3.52 17.80
N PHE A 169 2.77 3.61 16.63
CA PHE A 169 3.27 3.08 15.35
C PHE A 169 3.16 4.13 14.24
N CYS A 170 4.12 4.11 13.32
CA CYS A 170 4.12 4.92 12.11
C CYS A 170 4.12 3.98 10.89
N PRO A 171 3.29 4.24 9.86
CA PRO A 171 3.28 3.43 8.65
C PRO A 171 4.62 3.56 7.93
N VAL A 172 5.27 2.43 7.64
CA VAL A 172 6.40 2.34 6.72
C VAL A 172 5.84 2.39 5.31
N ARG A 173 4.86 1.52 5.03
CA ARG A 173 4.19 1.45 3.74
C ARG A 173 2.72 1.09 3.87
N SER A 174 1.87 1.74 3.09
CA SER A 174 0.44 1.43 2.97
C SER A 174 0.03 1.26 1.51
N MET A 175 -0.85 0.29 1.27
CA MET A 175 -1.31 -0.17 -0.04
C MET A 175 -2.82 -0.42 -0.03
N SER A 176 -3.42 -0.41 -1.21
CA SER A 176 -4.84 -0.72 -1.46
C SER A 176 -4.95 -1.71 -2.63
N GLY A 177 -6.14 -2.25 -2.92
CA GLY A 177 -6.29 -3.28 -3.96
C GLY A 177 -5.44 -4.51 -3.65
N SER A 178 -5.67 -5.10 -2.48
CA SER A 178 -4.77 -6.07 -1.86
C SER A 178 -5.39 -7.46 -1.75
N ALA A 179 -4.54 -8.47 -1.77
CA ALA A 179 -4.90 -9.85 -1.46
C ALA A 179 -3.78 -10.49 -0.65
N MET A 180 -4.11 -11.57 0.06
CA MET A 180 -3.15 -12.29 0.90
C MET A 180 -3.32 -13.81 0.84
N LEU A 181 -2.20 -14.52 0.86
CA LEU A 181 -2.17 -15.93 1.23
C LEU A 181 -2.13 -16.01 2.77
N PRO A 182 -3.18 -16.49 3.45
CA PRO A 182 -3.22 -16.47 4.91
C PRO A 182 -2.21 -17.43 5.55
N ASN A 183 -1.59 -17.01 6.65
CA ASN A 183 -0.81 -17.90 7.51
C ASN A 183 -1.77 -18.75 8.37
N LYS A 184 -1.90 -20.03 8.03
CA LYS A 184 -2.78 -20.97 8.74
C LYS A 184 -2.37 -21.23 10.20
N GLN A 185 -1.13 -20.94 10.59
CA GLN A 185 -0.69 -21.01 11.99
C GLN A 185 -1.00 -19.72 12.76
N CYS A 186 -0.93 -18.57 12.09
CA CYS A 186 -1.19 -17.26 12.68
C CYS A 186 -2.18 -16.46 11.82
N PRO A 187 -3.51 -16.58 12.06
CA PRO A 187 -4.54 -16.07 11.16
C PRO A 187 -4.49 -14.58 10.83
N ASP A 188 -3.90 -13.76 11.71
CA ASP A 188 -3.73 -12.32 11.50
C ASP A 188 -2.49 -11.96 10.64
N HIS A 189 -1.73 -12.96 10.19
CA HIS A 189 -0.52 -12.81 9.38
C HIS A 189 -0.71 -13.40 7.96
N ALA A 190 0.01 -12.84 6.99
CA ALA A 190 0.03 -13.31 5.62
C ALA A 190 1.37 -13.97 5.28
N ARG A 191 1.35 -15.15 4.64
CA ARG A 191 2.55 -15.77 4.02
C ARG A 191 2.93 -15.06 2.73
N VAL A 192 1.95 -14.49 2.03
CA VAL A 192 2.15 -13.58 0.88
C VAL A 192 1.16 -12.44 0.99
N LEU A 193 1.64 -11.21 0.80
CA LEU A 193 0.82 -10.00 0.73
C LEU A 193 1.06 -9.31 -0.62
N THR A 194 -0.02 -9.03 -1.34
CA THR A 194 -0.01 -8.21 -2.56
C THR A 194 -0.74 -6.91 -2.35
N GLY A 195 -0.36 -5.88 -3.10
CA GLY A 195 -1.09 -4.60 -3.08
C GLY A 195 -0.58 -3.61 -4.11
N VAL A 196 -1.40 -2.59 -4.36
CA VAL A 196 -1.12 -1.51 -5.31
C VAL A 196 -0.97 -0.18 -4.55
N PRO A 197 0.26 0.19 -4.15
CA PRO A 197 0.55 1.52 -3.65
C PRO A 197 0.60 2.60 -4.74
N GLY A 198 0.64 3.86 -4.31
CA GLY A 198 1.00 5.00 -5.16
C GLY A 198 2.39 5.51 -4.85
N ALA A 199 3.05 6.11 -5.84
CA ALA A 199 4.33 6.79 -5.76
C ALA A 199 4.20 8.25 -6.28
N SER A 200 3.18 8.97 -5.79
CA SER A 200 2.73 10.28 -6.31
C SER A 200 3.68 11.47 -6.12
N LYS A 201 4.95 11.22 -5.80
CA LYS A 201 6.00 12.23 -5.65
C LYS A 201 6.92 12.33 -6.87
N THR A 202 6.88 11.32 -7.75
CA THR A 202 7.65 11.30 -9.00
C THR A 202 6.82 10.68 -10.12
N ASP A 203 7.04 11.17 -11.34
CA ASP A 203 6.54 10.60 -12.59
C ASP A 203 7.60 9.68 -13.25
N ASP A 204 8.74 9.48 -12.62
CA ASP A 204 9.78 8.55 -13.07
C ASP A 204 9.53 7.18 -12.42
N ILE A 205 9.56 6.11 -13.22
CA ILE A 205 9.27 4.74 -12.73
C ILE A 205 10.52 4.10 -12.12
N ASP A 206 11.71 4.46 -12.60
CA ASP A 206 12.99 4.05 -12.02
C ASP A 206 13.21 4.75 -10.68
N GLU A 207 12.95 6.05 -10.59
CA GLU A 207 12.98 6.76 -9.29
C GLU A 207 11.95 6.19 -8.32
N ALA A 208 10.73 5.88 -8.77
CA ALA A 208 9.68 5.33 -7.91
C ALA A 208 10.07 3.98 -7.30
N VAL A 209 10.60 3.04 -8.09
CA VAL A 209 11.02 1.72 -7.57
C VAL A 209 12.27 1.81 -6.69
N GLN A 210 13.18 2.76 -6.97
CA GLN A 210 14.36 3.01 -6.12
C GLN A 210 14.00 3.72 -4.80
N LEU A 211 12.93 4.51 -4.75
CA LEU A 211 12.41 5.07 -3.51
C LEU A 211 11.66 4.02 -2.66
N GLU A 212 11.02 3.05 -3.28
CA GLU A 212 10.39 1.92 -2.57
C GLU A 212 11.42 0.94 -2.01
N SER A 213 12.49 0.65 -2.75
CA SER A 213 13.54 -0.29 -2.31
C SER A 213 14.25 0.17 -1.02
N GLN A 214 14.27 1.48 -0.76
CA GLN A 214 14.74 2.11 0.47
C GLN A 214 13.83 1.90 1.70
N LEU A 215 12.64 1.30 1.53
CA LEU A 215 11.73 0.97 2.63
C LEU A 215 11.87 -0.49 3.09
N VAL A 216 12.60 -1.34 2.35
CA VAL A 216 12.60 -2.80 2.56
C VAL A 216 13.25 -3.18 3.89
N ASP A 217 14.30 -2.48 4.33
CA ASP A 217 14.91 -2.69 5.63
C ASP A 217 13.94 -2.34 6.77
N ASP A 218 13.26 -1.19 6.70
CA ASP A 218 12.21 -0.78 7.63
C ASP A 218 10.99 -1.74 7.64
N ILE A 219 10.59 -2.28 6.48
CA ILE A 219 9.47 -3.23 6.31
C ILE A 219 9.71 -4.53 7.08
N PHE A 220 10.95 -5.03 7.06
CA PHE A 220 11.34 -6.31 7.64
C PHE A 220 12.17 -6.19 8.94
N THR A 221 12.40 -4.97 9.43
CA THR A 221 13.02 -4.75 10.75
C THR A 221 12.07 -5.19 11.84
N SER A 222 12.56 -6.02 12.77
CA SER A 222 11.72 -6.60 13.81
C SER A 222 11.28 -5.57 14.87
N LYS A 223 10.28 -5.94 15.68
CA LYS A 223 9.84 -5.15 16.84
C LYS A 223 10.95 -4.94 17.89
N ASN A 224 11.97 -5.81 17.91
CA ASN A 224 13.14 -5.69 18.77
C ASN A 224 14.27 -4.85 18.13
N GLY A 225 14.09 -4.36 16.90
CA GLY A 225 15.08 -3.59 16.16
C GLY A 225 16.13 -4.44 15.44
N VAL A 226 15.87 -5.72 15.21
CA VAL A 226 16.74 -6.57 14.38
C VAL A 226 16.52 -6.19 12.91
N VAL A 227 17.53 -5.54 12.32
CA VAL A 227 17.53 -5.15 10.90
C VAL A 227 18.02 -6.34 10.05
N PRO A 228 17.29 -6.75 9.01
CA PRO A 228 17.66 -7.88 8.16
C PRO A 228 18.75 -7.50 7.15
N GLN A 229 19.26 -8.50 6.43
CA GLN A 229 20.08 -8.30 5.24
C GLN A 229 19.19 -8.20 4.00
N VAL A 230 19.38 -7.16 3.20
CA VAL A 230 18.63 -6.93 1.96
C VAL A 230 19.60 -6.97 0.78
N SER A 231 19.32 -7.82 -0.21
CA SER A 231 20.00 -7.85 -1.51
C SER A 231 19.00 -7.54 -2.61
N LEU A 232 19.23 -6.46 -3.35
CA LEU A 232 18.40 -6.08 -4.49
C LEU A 232 18.87 -6.78 -5.77
N SER A 233 17.93 -7.11 -6.66
CA SER A 233 18.24 -7.46 -8.05
C SER A 233 18.68 -6.23 -8.85
N ASP A 234 19.29 -6.46 -10.01
CA ASP A 234 19.31 -5.44 -11.06
C ASP A 234 17.85 -5.09 -11.47
N PRO A 235 17.57 -3.86 -11.93
CA PRO A 235 16.27 -3.50 -12.47
C PRO A 235 15.92 -4.32 -13.72
N ARG A 236 14.69 -4.84 -13.78
CA ARG A 236 14.14 -5.55 -14.94
C ARG A 236 13.07 -4.67 -15.60
N GLU A 237 13.35 -4.23 -16.82
CA GLU A 237 12.39 -3.52 -17.68
C GLU A 237 11.42 -4.49 -18.37
N PHE A 238 10.15 -4.10 -18.47
CA PHE A 238 9.10 -4.78 -19.22
C PHE A 238 7.94 -3.81 -19.53
N THR A 239 6.78 -4.33 -19.94
CA THR A 239 5.57 -3.52 -20.17
C THR A 239 4.33 -4.15 -19.57
N ILE A 240 3.42 -3.31 -19.05
CA ILE A 240 2.06 -3.67 -18.62
C ILE A 240 1.10 -2.96 -19.57
N ASP A 241 0.27 -3.69 -20.32
CA ASP A 241 -0.60 -3.18 -21.40
C ASP A 241 0.08 -2.17 -22.37
N GLY A 242 1.38 -2.40 -22.64
CA GLY A 242 2.20 -1.53 -23.50
C GLY A 242 2.76 -0.27 -22.81
N GLN A 243 2.39 0.02 -21.56
CA GLN A 243 3.06 1.04 -20.74
C GLN A 243 4.37 0.49 -20.16
N PRO A 244 5.47 1.26 -20.15
CA PRO A 244 6.72 0.85 -19.51
C PRO A 244 6.55 0.51 -18.02
N ALA A 245 7.22 -0.55 -17.58
CA ALA A 245 7.26 -0.99 -16.19
C ALA A 245 8.67 -1.44 -15.80
N VAL A 246 9.05 -1.20 -14.55
CA VAL A 246 10.35 -1.61 -13.99
C VAL A 246 10.12 -2.40 -12.71
N GLN A 247 10.77 -3.56 -12.59
CA GLN A 247 10.77 -4.42 -11.40
C GLN A 247 12.13 -4.37 -10.70
N ILE A 248 12.14 -4.28 -9.37
CA ILE A 248 13.25 -4.69 -8.52
C ILE A 248 12.75 -5.74 -7.54
N VAL A 249 13.48 -6.84 -7.37
CA VAL A 249 13.18 -7.84 -6.33
C VAL A 249 14.22 -7.74 -5.23
N ALA A 250 13.76 -7.49 -4.01
CA ALA A 250 14.59 -7.63 -2.82
C ALA A 250 14.53 -9.06 -2.29
N THR A 251 15.69 -9.69 -2.15
CA THR A 251 15.88 -10.90 -1.34
C THR A 251 16.27 -10.48 0.06
N VAL A 252 15.48 -10.88 1.05
CA VAL A 252 15.63 -10.48 2.46
C VAL A 252 15.95 -11.72 3.28
N THR A 253 17.01 -11.66 4.09
CA THR A 253 17.45 -12.78 4.95
C THR A 253 17.82 -12.29 6.34
N GLY A 254 17.82 -13.19 7.32
CA GLY A 254 18.12 -12.82 8.71
C GLY A 254 17.00 -12.03 9.38
N ILE A 255 15.76 -12.23 8.95
CA ILE A 255 14.56 -11.72 9.63
C ILE A 255 14.48 -12.39 11.00
N GLU A 256 14.16 -11.63 12.06
CA GLU A 256 13.95 -12.21 13.39
C GLU A 256 12.67 -13.05 13.40
N THR A 257 12.84 -14.37 13.55
CA THR A 257 11.74 -15.34 13.51
C THR A 257 11.01 -15.48 14.83
N ASP A 258 9.69 -15.67 14.75
CA ASP A 258 8.87 -16.23 15.82
C ASP A 258 8.02 -17.40 15.27
N GLU A 259 6.91 -17.75 15.94
CA GLU A 259 5.99 -18.81 15.47
C GLU A 259 5.19 -18.41 14.20
N CYS A 260 5.14 -17.12 13.88
CA CYS A 260 4.40 -16.55 12.76
C CYS A 260 5.32 -16.10 11.62
N VAL A 261 6.46 -15.47 11.94
CA VAL A 261 7.37 -14.80 10.99
C VAL A 261 8.45 -15.73 10.45
N ALA A 262 8.59 -15.76 9.12
CA ALA A 262 9.60 -16.56 8.43
C ALA A 262 11.01 -15.91 8.43
N PRO A 263 12.11 -16.69 8.32
CA PRO A 263 13.49 -16.16 8.39
C PRO A 263 13.95 -15.38 7.16
N GLU A 264 13.24 -15.54 6.04
CA GLU A 264 13.58 -15.00 4.73
C GLU A 264 12.32 -14.49 4.02
N ALA A 265 12.49 -13.59 3.06
CA ALA A 265 11.42 -13.13 2.18
C ALA A 265 11.92 -12.71 0.79
N LEU A 266 11.02 -12.76 -0.19
CA LEU A 266 11.13 -12.09 -1.48
C LEU A 266 10.13 -10.94 -1.52
N HIS A 267 10.61 -9.74 -1.83
CA HIS A 267 9.78 -8.54 -1.92
C HIS A 267 9.97 -7.91 -3.30
N SER A 268 9.04 -8.22 -4.20
CA SER A 268 9.01 -7.69 -5.57
C SER A 268 8.28 -6.36 -5.60
N MET A 269 8.96 -5.33 -6.09
CA MET A 269 8.44 -3.97 -6.26
C MET A 269 8.41 -3.67 -7.75
N VAL A 270 7.25 -3.31 -8.28
CA VAL A 270 7.06 -2.89 -9.67
C VAL A 270 6.54 -1.47 -9.69
N ALA A 271 7.09 -0.63 -10.57
CA ALA A 271 6.59 0.71 -10.87
C ALA A 271 6.18 0.82 -12.34
N THR A 272 5.07 1.50 -12.61
CA THR A 272 4.57 1.83 -13.96
C THR A 272 3.73 3.12 -13.89
N LYS A 273 3.16 3.56 -15.02
CA LYS A 273 2.21 4.67 -15.08
C LYS A 273 0.79 4.20 -15.28
N VAL A 274 -0.18 4.92 -14.71
CA VAL A 274 -1.61 4.71 -14.94
C VAL A 274 -2.24 6.06 -15.26
N ASP A 275 -3.00 6.13 -16.35
CA ASP A 275 -3.67 7.36 -16.77
C ASP A 275 -4.62 7.89 -15.68
N GLY A 276 -4.50 9.18 -15.40
CA GLY A 276 -5.30 9.86 -14.37
C GLY A 276 -4.85 9.63 -12.93
N GLN A 277 -3.80 8.84 -12.67
CA GLN A 277 -3.14 8.79 -11.36
C GLN A 277 -2.04 9.86 -11.25
N PRO A 278 -1.82 10.46 -10.07
CA PRO A 278 -0.71 11.37 -9.85
C PRO A 278 0.59 10.59 -9.64
N GLY A 279 1.62 10.88 -10.45
CA GLY A 279 2.90 10.18 -10.41
C GLY A 279 2.83 8.73 -10.86
N SER A 280 3.91 8.00 -10.57
CA SER A 280 4.00 6.56 -10.78
C SER A 280 3.04 5.78 -9.85
N VAL A 281 2.52 4.67 -10.34
CA VAL A 281 1.76 3.67 -9.56
C VAL A 281 2.65 2.46 -9.37
N MET A 282 2.49 1.80 -8.23
CA MET A 282 3.29 0.62 -7.89
C MET A 282 2.42 -0.62 -7.70
N PHE A 283 3.03 -1.78 -7.90
CA PHE A 283 2.49 -3.07 -7.50
C PHE A 283 3.56 -3.83 -6.71
N ILE A 284 3.16 -4.42 -5.58
CA ILE A 284 4.06 -5.10 -4.66
C ILE A 284 3.58 -6.53 -4.44
N VAL A 285 4.51 -7.48 -4.45
CA VAL A 285 4.34 -8.86 -4.00
C VAL A 285 5.39 -9.15 -2.93
N SER A 286 4.96 -9.29 -1.69
CA SER A 286 5.83 -9.61 -0.55
C SER A 286 5.53 -11.02 -0.06
N MET A 287 6.52 -11.91 -0.14
CA MET A 287 6.36 -13.35 0.05
C MET A 287 7.39 -13.88 1.05
N GLU A 288 6.92 -14.51 2.12
CA GLU A 288 7.77 -15.20 3.08
C GLU A 288 8.42 -16.46 2.46
N GLN A 289 9.66 -16.75 2.86
CA GLN A 289 10.51 -17.84 2.36
C GLN A 289 11.27 -18.52 3.51
N GLY A 290 12.06 -19.55 3.20
CA GLY A 290 12.91 -20.22 4.19
C GLY A 290 12.16 -21.15 5.19
N PHE A 291 10.89 -21.50 4.92
CA PHE A 291 10.11 -22.43 5.75
C PHE A 291 9.54 -23.62 4.94
N PRO A 292 9.25 -24.78 5.57
CA PRO A 292 8.67 -25.93 4.88
C PRO A 292 7.30 -25.62 4.27
N GLY A 293 7.18 -25.78 2.95
CA GLY A 293 5.95 -25.44 2.23
C GLY A 293 5.79 -23.95 1.91
N ALA A 294 6.87 -23.16 1.96
CA ALA A 294 6.88 -21.81 1.41
C ALA A 294 6.44 -21.80 -0.07
N PRO A 295 5.71 -20.78 -0.54
CA PRO A 295 5.28 -20.71 -1.94
C PRO A 295 6.49 -20.57 -2.87
N SER A 296 6.33 -21.05 -4.12
CA SER A 296 7.37 -20.99 -5.14
C SER A 296 7.73 -19.53 -5.47
N PRO A 297 9.03 -19.17 -5.61
CA PRO A 297 9.46 -17.90 -6.19
C PRO A 297 8.78 -17.56 -7.53
N SER A 298 8.45 -18.57 -8.36
CA SER A 298 7.75 -18.38 -9.64
C SER A 298 6.38 -17.72 -9.50
N LEU A 299 5.74 -17.82 -8.32
CA LEU A 299 4.43 -17.22 -8.07
C LEU A 299 4.44 -15.69 -8.20
N ILE A 300 5.60 -15.04 -8.02
CA ILE A 300 5.76 -13.60 -8.29
C ILE A 300 5.56 -13.33 -9.78
N ASP A 301 6.28 -14.04 -10.66
CA ASP A 301 6.15 -13.89 -12.12
C ASP A 301 4.74 -14.28 -12.60
N GLU A 302 4.19 -15.40 -12.10
CA GLU A 302 2.82 -15.84 -12.42
C GLU A 302 1.75 -14.80 -12.04
N ILE A 303 1.93 -14.06 -10.93
CA ILE A 303 1.05 -12.94 -10.56
C ILE A 303 1.28 -11.73 -11.46
N LEU A 304 2.55 -11.40 -11.78
CA LEU A 304 2.89 -10.27 -12.64
C LEU A 304 2.35 -10.42 -14.08
N GLU A 305 2.29 -11.65 -14.62
CA GLU A 305 1.66 -11.95 -15.90
C GLU A 305 0.15 -11.61 -15.96
N THR A 306 -0.51 -11.50 -14.80
CA THR A 306 -1.93 -11.09 -14.72
C THR A 306 -2.15 -9.59 -14.52
N VAL A 307 -1.08 -8.81 -14.27
CA VAL A 307 -1.19 -7.37 -14.00
C VAL A 307 -1.56 -6.63 -15.28
N HIS A 308 -2.61 -5.80 -15.19
CA HIS A 308 -3.15 -5.04 -16.31
C HIS A 308 -3.79 -3.73 -15.83
N HIS A 309 -4.01 -2.78 -16.73
CA HIS A 309 -4.66 -1.50 -16.43
C HIS A 309 -6.18 -1.68 -16.30
N ALA A 310 -6.78 -0.97 -15.35
CA ALA A 310 -8.22 -0.99 -15.16
C ALA A 310 -8.94 -0.13 -16.20
N ASN A 311 -9.76 -0.77 -17.03
CA ASN A 311 -10.69 -0.12 -17.96
C ASN A 311 -11.78 0.73 -17.25
#